data_AF-A0A2G8RST8-F1
#
_entry.id   AF-A0A2G8RST8-F1
#
_cell.length_a   1.000
_cell.length_b   1.000
_cell.length_c   1.000
_cell.angle_alpha   90.00
_cell.angle_beta   90.00
_cell.angle_gamma   90.00
#
_symmetry.space_group_name_H-M   'P 1'
#
loop_
_entity.id
_entity.type
_entity.pdbx_description
1 polymer ?
#
loop_
_entity_poly.entity_id
_entity_poly.type
_entity_poly.pdbx_seq_one_letter_code
_entity_poly.pdbx_strand_id
1 'polypeptide(L)'
;MMDGRTLYPEGHHPVRTDFLPDGANDARPFPRSSANVRYYYIDFGLSRLFEEGESPLVLGRTGRDKEIPELSNEVPYDAYRADVFALGNLYYKEFISKYHGLDLIQPLVDMMKWKNPAQRPSADAAFHIFESIYGRTDEALLRWRLRSRTESAPERVVYDTVAVAREGIYQLRKLIS
;
A
#
# COMPACT_ATOMS: atom_id res chain seq x y z
N MET A 1 2.29 10.17 -2.52
CA MET A 1 2.85 11.20 -1.60
C MET A 1 2.18 11.05 -0.24
N MET A 2 2.74 11.64 0.83
CA MET A 2 2.13 11.60 2.15
C MET A 2 2.35 12.91 2.91
N ASP A 3 1.46 13.21 3.86
CA ASP A 3 1.70 14.20 4.91
C ASP A 3 2.53 13.56 6.02
N GLY A 4 3.82 13.89 6.07
CA GLY A 4 4.77 13.28 6.98
C GLY A 4 4.85 13.94 8.36
N ARG A 5 4.09 14.99 8.67
CA ARG A 5 4.30 15.80 9.90
C ARG A 5 4.16 14.99 11.19
N THR A 6 3.19 14.07 11.24
CA THR A 6 3.01 13.17 12.39
C THR A 6 4.06 12.06 12.45
N LEU A 7 4.68 11.74 11.30
CA LEU A 7 5.70 10.71 11.19
C LEU A 7 7.08 11.26 11.54
N TYR A 8 7.34 12.53 11.21
CA TYR A 8 8.59 13.25 11.40
C TYR A 8 8.33 14.56 12.17
N PRO A 9 8.27 14.51 13.52
CA PRO A 9 8.01 15.70 14.33
C PRO A 9 9.06 16.81 14.15
N GLU A 10 10.31 16.41 13.91
CA GLU A 10 11.45 17.30 13.66
C GLU A 10 11.62 17.65 12.18
N GLY A 11 10.69 17.21 11.32
CA GLY A 11 10.80 17.31 9.87
C GLY A 11 11.70 16.25 9.25
N HIS A 12 11.78 16.26 7.92
CA HIS A 12 12.66 15.40 7.15
C HIS A 12 13.12 16.10 5.87
N HIS A 13 14.26 15.69 5.34
CA HIS A 13 14.75 16.18 4.07
C HIS A 13 13.83 15.70 2.92
N PRO A 14 13.48 16.56 1.95
CA PRO A 14 12.46 16.25 0.93
C PRO A 14 12.83 15.09 -0.02
N VAL A 15 14.12 14.86 -0.26
CA VAL A 15 14.63 13.75 -1.09
C VAL A 15 15.15 12.59 -0.25
N ARG A 16 16.05 12.85 0.70
CA ARG A 16 16.65 11.87 1.61
C ARG A 16 15.81 11.74 2.88
N THR A 17 14.67 11.07 2.79
CA THR A 17 13.67 11.02 3.88
C THR A 17 14.16 10.38 5.19
N ASP A 18 15.34 9.78 5.19
CA ASP A 18 16.00 9.22 6.37
C ASP A 18 16.86 10.26 7.12
N PHE A 19 16.87 11.52 6.66
CA PHE A 19 17.64 12.63 7.24
C PHE A 19 16.71 13.76 7.70
N LEU A 20 17.15 14.51 8.72
CA LEU A 20 16.56 15.77 9.14
C LEU A 20 16.59 16.81 8.00
N PRO A 21 15.87 17.93 8.11
CA PRO A 21 15.80 18.93 7.03
C PRO A 21 17.16 19.46 6.54
N ASP A 22 18.19 19.38 7.38
CA ASP A 22 19.58 19.75 7.04
C ASP A 22 20.29 18.77 6.08
N GLY A 23 19.75 17.56 5.89
CA GLY A 23 20.34 16.52 5.06
C GLY A 23 21.65 15.91 5.61
N ALA A 24 22.01 16.24 6.84
CA ALA A 24 23.26 15.84 7.49
C ALA A 24 23.02 14.86 8.64
N ASN A 25 21.99 15.11 9.45
CA ASN A 25 21.66 14.29 10.61
C ASN A 25 20.55 13.29 10.30
N ASP A 26 20.59 12.11 10.91
CA ASP A 26 19.57 11.09 10.70
C ASP A 26 18.22 11.51 11.31
N ALA A 27 17.14 11.35 10.55
CA ALA A 27 15.78 11.48 11.06
C ALA A 27 15.38 10.20 11.80
N ARG A 28 14.57 10.36 12.86
CA ARG A 28 13.99 9.24 13.61
C ARG A 28 12.47 9.23 13.47
N PRO A 29 11.92 8.70 12.37
CA PRO A 29 10.49 8.66 12.18
C PRO A 29 9.81 7.80 13.24
N PHE A 30 8.62 8.21 13.67
CA PHE A 30 7.78 7.34 14.47
C PHE A 30 7.31 6.12 13.66
N PRO A 31 6.97 5.00 14.32
CA PRO A 31 6.30 3.90 13.64
C PRO A 31 5.01 4.40 12.98
N ARG A 32 4.76 3.97 11.73
CA ARG A 32 3.52 4.33 11.01
C ARG A 32 2.26 3.85 11.73
N SER A 33 2.33 2.75 12.46
CA SER A 33 1.23 2.25 13.28
C SER A 33 0.90 3.12 14.49
N SER A 34 1.76 4.08 14.84
CA SER A 34 1.55 5.06 15.91
C SER A 34 1.41 6.50 15.41
N ALA A 35 1.39 6.72 14.09
CA ALA A 35 1.30 8.03 13.48
C ALA A 35 0.12 8.08 12.50
N ASN A 36 -0.74 9.09 12.63
CA ASN A 36 -1.86 9.28 11.70
C ASN A 36 -1.38 9.94 10.39
N VAL A 37 -0.75 9.14 9.54
CA VAL A 37 -0.19 9.59 8.26
C VAL A 37 -1.28 9.63 7.19
N ARG A 38 -1.47 10.78 6.57
CA ARG A 38 -2.38 10.93 5.42
C ARG A 38 -1.63 10.70 4.11
N TYR A 39 -2.18 9.85 3.25
CA TYR A 39 -1.62 9.56 1.93
C TYR A 39 -2.43 10.23 0.82
N TYR A 40 -1.76 10.56 -0.27
CA TYR A 40 -2.36 11.21 -1.44
C TYR A 40 -1.93 10.52 -2.73
N TYR A 41 -2.92 10.29 -3.61
CA TYR A 41 -2.67 10.10 -5.03
C TYR A 41 -2.10 11.38 -5.62
N ILE A 42 -1.08 11.23 -6.46
CA ILE A 42 -0.36 12.33 -7.09
C ILE A 42 -0.08 11.96 -8.54
N ASP A 43 0.43 12.94 -9.29
CA ASP A 43 0.86 12.75 -10.68
C ASP A 43 -0.31 12.34 -11.58
N PHE A 44 -1.27 13.26 -11.72
CA PHE A 44 -2.44 13.10 -12.58
C PHE A 44 -2.14 13.42 -14.06
N GLY A 45 -0.87 13.46 -14.47
CA GLY A 45 -0.47 13.83 -15.84
C GLY A 45 -0.96 12.87 -16.92
N LEU A 46 -1.37 11.66 -16.54
CA LEU A 46 -1.98 10.65 -17.41
C LEU A 46 -3.46 10.38 -17.08
N SER A 47 -4.05 11.13 -16.16
CA SER A 47 -5.43 10.92 -15.73
C SER A 47 -6.41 11.57 -16.68
N ARG A 48 -7.62 11.02 -16.74
CA ARG A 48 -8.78 11.62 -17.40
C ARG A 48 -9.87 11.82 -16.36
N LEU A 49 -10.45 13.01 -16.36
CA LEU A 49 -11.68 13.28 -15.62
C LEU A 49 -12.85 12.92 -16.53
N PHE A 50 -13.80 12.18 -15.98
CA PHE A 50 -15.04 11.81 -16.68
C PHE A 50 -16.20 12.53 -16.02
N GLU A 51 -17.09 13.10 -16.83
CA GLU A 51 -18.34 13.68 -16.33
C GLU A 51 -19.32 12.57 -15.90
N GLU A 52 -20.32 12.93 -15.10
CA GLU A 52 -21.35 11.98 -14.68
C GLU A 52 -22.09 11.40 -15.90
N GLY A 53 -22.09 10.07 -16.02
CA GLY A 53 -22.65 9.35 -17.16
C GLY A 53 -21.74 9.23 -18.38
N GLU A 54 -20.55 9.84 -18.38
CA GLU A 54 -19.56 9.64 -19.43
C GLU A 54 -18.97 8.22 -19.38
N SER A 55 -18.72 7.65 -20.55
CA SER A 55 -18.07 6.35 -20.67
C SER A 55 -16.61 6.42 -20.19
N PRO A 56 -16.17 5.53 -19.27
CA PRO A 56 -14.80 5.54 -18.74
C PRO A 56 -13.77 4.95 -19.71
N LEU A 57 -14.09 4.87 -21.01
CA LEU A 57 -13.25 4.24 -22.00
C LEU A 57 -12.14 5.19 -22.48
N VAL A 58 -10.92 4.66 -22.51
CA VAL A 58 -9.71 5.38 -22.92
C VAL A 58 -8.88 4.57 -23.91
N LEU A 59 -8.02 5.28 -24.64
CA LEU A 59 -6.94 4.71 -25.44
C LEU A 59 -5.61 5.12 -24.83
N GLY A 60 -4.59 4.29 -25.05
CA GLY A 60 -3.23 4.60 -24.69
C GLY A 60 -2.50 3.42 -24.04
N ARG A 61 -1.17 3.45 -24.18
CA ARG A 61 -0.25 2.48 -23.57
C ARG A 61 0.83 3.15 -22.71
N THR A 62 0.68 4.44 -22.39
CA THR A 62 1.75 5.29 -21.83
C THR A 62 1.93 5.15 -20.31
N GLY A 63 1.02 4.47 -19.60
CA GLY A 63 1.07 4.27 -18.14
C GLY A 63 2.31 3.55 -17.59
N ARG A 64 2.59 3.70 -16.28
CA ARG A 64 3.75 3.08 -15.62
C ARG A 64 3.66 1.56 -15.58
N ASP A 65 2.46 1.02 -15.29
CA ASP A 65 2.24 -0.42 -15.31
C ASP A 65 1.94 -0.87 -16.75
N LYS A 66 2.93 -1.48 -17.39
CA LYS A 66 2.80 -2.04 -18.75
C LYS A 66 2.18 -3.44 -18.76
N GLU A 67 1.91 -4.04 -17.61
CA GLU A 67 1.35 -5.39 -17.50
C GLU A 67 -0.18 -5.42 -17.55
N ILE A 68 -0.83 -4.25 -17.53
CA ILE A 68 -2.28 -4.13 -17.73
C ILE A 68 -2.63 -4.76 -19.09
N PRO A 69 -3.40 -5.88 -19.13
CA PRO A 69 -3.57 -6.69 -20.33
C PRO A 69 -4.26 -5.97 -21.49
N GLU A 70 -5.19 -5.07 -21.17
CA GLU A 70 -6.07 -4.41 -22.13
C GLU A 70 -5.52 -3.08 -22.68
N LEU A 71 -4.32 -2.64 -22.27
CA LEU A 71 -3.73 -1.40 -22.79
C LEU A 71 -3.63 -1.44 -24.32
N SER A 72 -4.26 -0.48 -24.99
CA SER A 72 -4.26 -0.42 -26.45
C SER A 72 -4.34 1.03 -26.94
N ASN A 73 -3.65 1.32 -28.04
CA ASN A 73 -3.77 2.60 -28.75
C ASN A 73 -4.93 2.60 -29.75
N GLU A 74 -5.56 1.45 -29.99
CA GLU A 74 -6.57 1.26 -31.05
C GLU A 74 -7.92 0.79 -30.50
N VAL A 75 -7.90 -0.01 -29.43
CA VAL A 75 -9.10 -0.61 -28.82
C VAL A 75 -9.36 0.09 -27.49
N PRO A 76 -10.47 0.81 -27.32
CA PRO A 76 -10.79 1.47 -26.07
C PRO A 76 -11.00 0.47 -24.93
N TYR A 77 -10.55 0.82 -23.73
CA TYR A 77 -10.69 0.00 -22.53
C TYR A 77 -11.11 0.85 -21.33
N ASP A 78 -11.70 0.21 -20.33
CA ASP A 78 -12.21 0.86 -19.12
C ASP A 78 -11.05 1.30 -18.20
N ALA A 79 -10.90 2.62 -18.02
CA ALA A 79 -9.84 3.22 -17.22
C ALA A 79 -9.91 2.79 -15.74
N TYR A 80 -11.11 2.69 -15.16
CA TYR A 80 -11.28 2.31 -13.76
C TYR A 80 -10.85 0.87 -13.51
N ARG A 81 -11.13 -0.03 -14.47
CA ARG A 81 -10.66 -1.42 -14.38
C ARG A 81 -9.16 -1.54 -14.55
N ALA A 82 -8.56 -0.71 -15.40
CA ALA A 82 -7.11 -0.64 -15.56
C ALA A 82 -6.43 -0.17 -14.27
N ASP A 83 -6.98 0.83 -13.58
CA ASP A 83 -6.49 1.31 -12.29
C ASP A 83 -6.57 0.25 -11.19
N VAL A 84 -7.66 -0.51 -11.13
CA VAL A 84 -7.80 -1.65 -10.19
C VAL A 84 -6.71 -2.69 -10.45
N PHE A 85 -6.42 -3.01 -11.71
CA PHE A 85 -5.34 -3.94 -12.04
C PHE A 85 -3.98 -3.40 -11.61
N ALA A 86 -3.69 -2.13 -11.91
CA ALA A 86 -2.45 -1.48 -11.53
C ALA A 86 -2.23 -1.49 -10.01
N LEU A 87 -3.28 -1.23 -9.22
CA LEU A 87 -3.24 -1.33 -7.76
C LEU A 87 -3.00 -2.76 -7.30
N GLY A 88 -3.72 -3.74 -7.86
CA GLY A 88 -3.49 -5.15 -7.56
C GLY A 88 -2.05 -5.57 -7.85
N ASN A 89 -1.50 -5.10 -8.97
CA ASN A 89 -0.10 -5.35 -9.34
C ASN A 89 0.90 -4.69 -8.39
N LEU A 90 0.64 -3.44 -7.98
CA LEU A 90 1.41 -2.75 -6.96
C LEU A 90 1.41 -3.56 -5.67
N TYR A 91 0.24 -3.99 -5.18
CA TYR A 91 0.14 -4.76 -3.95
C TYR A 91 0.85 -6.11 -4.04
N TYR A 92 0.74 -6.77 -5.20
CA TYR A 92 1.44 -8.02 -5.44
C TYR A 92 2.97 -7.85 -5.39
N LYS A 93 3.50 -6.85 -6.09
CA LYS A 93 4.94 -6.63 -6.25
C LYS A 93 5.58 -6.05 -5.00
N GLU A 94 4.93 -5.06 -4.39
CA GLU A 94 5.49 -4.29 -3.28
C GLU A 94 5.21 -4.93 -1.92
N PHE A 95 4.17 -5.75 -1.80
CA PHE A 95 3.82 -6.37 -0.52
C PHE A 95 3.94 -7.89 -0.55
N ILE A 96 3.05 -8.57 -1.25
CA ILE A 96 2.92 -10.05 -1.22
C ILE A 96 4.22 -10.76 -1.63
N SER A 97 4.86 -10.26 -2.69
CA SER A 97 6.08 -10.86 -3.23
C SER A 97 7.33 -10.57 -2.39
N LYS A 98 7.28 -9.56 -1.51
CA LYS A 98 8.42 -9.12 -0.68
C LYS A 98 8.33 -9.61 0.76
N TYR A 99 7.11 -9.78 1.27
CA TYR A 99 6.88 -10.09 2.69
C TYR A 99 6.10 -11.39 2.88
N HIS A 100 6.36 -12.06 4.00
CA HIS A 100 5.56 -13.19 4.50
C HIS A 100 4.35 -12.70 5.29
N GLY A 101 3.31 -13.54 5.39
CA GLY A 101 2.15 -13.31 6.26
C GLY A 101 1.09 -12.38 5.67
N LEU A 102 1.16 -12.11 4.37
CA LEU A 102 0.17 -11.32 3.63
C LEU A 102 -0.76 -12.19 2.79
N ASP A 103 -0.78 -13.50 3.04
CA ASP A 103 -1.62 -14.46 2.34
C ASP A 103 -3.12 -14.13 2.50
N LEU A 104 -3.49 -13.43 3.58
CA LEU A 104 -4.86 -12.99 3.85
C LEU A 104 -5.42 -11.99 2.81
N ILE A 105 -4.57 -11.14 2.21
CA ILE A 105 -4.99 -10.21 1.16
C ILE A 105 -4.79 -10.77 -0.25
N GLN A 106 -4.13 -11.93 -0.39
CA GLN A 106 -3.85 -12.54 -1.68
C GLN A 106 -5.11 -12.75 -2.54
N PRO A 107 -6.23 -13.28 -2.01
CA PRO A 107 -7.42 -13.49 -2.83
C PRO A 107 -7.98 -12.20 -3.42
N LEU A 108 -7.95 -11.09 -2.65
CA LEU A 108 -8.35 -9.77 -3.15
C LEU A 108 -7.43 -9.32 -4.28
N VAL A 109 -6.12 -9.40 -4.08
CA VAL A 109 -5.13 -9.00 -5.08
C VAL A 109 -5.26 -9.82 -6.37
N ASP A 110 -5.54 -11.12 -6.26
CA ASP A 110 -5.76 -11.99 -7.43
C ASP A 110 -7.00 -11.57 -8.22
N MET A 111 -8.11 -11.25 -7.54
CA MET A 111 -9.32 -10.73 -8.19
C MET A 111 -9.08 -9.40 -8.89
N MET A 112 -8.34 -8.48 -8.25
CA MET A 112 -7.97 -7.19 -8.87
C MET A 112 -7.12 -7.39 -10.13
N LYS A 113 -6.37 -8.49 -10.22
CA LYS A 113 -5.47 -8.81 -11.33
C LYS A 113 -6.05 -9.77 -12.37
N TRP A 114 -7.36 -10.05 -12.37
CA TRP A 114 -7.96 -10.90 -13.39
C TRP A 114 -7.76 -10.33 -14.80
N LYS A 115 -7.42 -11.20 -15.76
CA LYS A 115 -7.12 -10.78 -17.15
C LYS A 115 -8.30 -10.11 -17.82
N ASN A 116 -9.51 -10.62 -17.61
CA ASN A 116 -10.73 -9.99 -18.11
C ASN A 116 -11.11 -8.80 -17.21
N PRO A 117 -11.10 -7.56 -17.71
CA PRO A 117 -11.41 -6.37 -16.92
C PRO A 117 -12.81 -6.39 -16.31
N ALA A 118 -13.78 -7.00 -17.00
CA ALA A 118 -15.18 -7.05 -16.54
C ALA A 118 -15.37 -7.95 -15.32
N GLN A 119 -14.46 -8.90 -15.08
CA GLN A 119 -14.54 -9.78 -13.92
C GLN A 119 -13.95 -9.12 -12.67
N ARG A 120 -13.03 -8.14 -12.82
CA ARG A 120 -12.38 -7.50 -11.68
C ARG A 120 -13.43 -6.86 -10.75
N PRO A 121 -13.16 -6.72 -9.44
CA PRO A 121 -13.98 -5.87 -8.58
C PRO A 121 -13.89 -4.40 -9.01
N SER A 122 -14.91 -3.60 -8.70
CA SER A 122 -14.76 -2.14 -8.75
C SER A 122 -13.85 -1.68 -7.62
N ALA A 123 -13.36 -0.43 -7.66
CA ALA A 123 -12.57 0.11 -6.56
C ALA A 123 -13.35 0.09 -5.23
N ASP A 124 -14.64 0.44 -5.28
CA ASP A 124 -15.55 0.38 -4.14
C ASP A 124 -15.74 -1.06 -3.61
N ALA A 125 -16.00 -2.03 -4.49
CA ALA A 125 -16.13 -3.43 -4.09
C ALA A 125 -14.80 -3.97 -3.52
N ALA A 126 -13.66 -3.63 -4.12
CA ALA A 126 -12.35 -4.00 -3.61
C ALA A 126 -12.09 -3.41 -2.22
N PHE A 127 -12.49 -2.16 -1.99
CA PHE A 127 -12.42 -1.52 -0.67
C PHE A 127 -13.28 -2.26 0.36
N HIS A 128 -14.53 -2.60 0.03
CA HIS A 128 -15.40 -3.35 0.94
C HIS A 128 -14.89 -4.78 1.24
N ILE A 129 -14.29 -5.46 0.26
CA ILE A 129 -13.63 -6.74 0.49
C ILE A 129 -12.44 -6.55 1.43
N PHE A 130 -11.62 -5.52 1.22
CA PHE A 130 -10.50 -5.21 2.10
C PHE A 130 -10.97 -4.90 3.53
N GLU A 131 -11.98 -4.05 3.71
CA GLU A 131 -12.57 -3.74 5.01
C GLU A 131 -13.07 -5.00 5.73
N SER A 132 -13.71 -5.93 5.00
CA SER A 132 -14.13 -7.20 5.58
C SER A 132 -12.95 -8.09 6.01
N ILE A 133 -11.83 -8.06 5.29
CA ILE A 133 -10.62 -8.79 5.66
C ILE A 133 -9.99 -8.13 6.89
N TYR A 134 -9.84 -6.81 6.84
CA TYR A 134 -9.25 -6.00 7.90
C TYR A 134 -10.02 -6.15 9.21
N GLY A 135 -11.34 -6.00 9.20
CA GLY A 135 -12.19 -6.09 10.40
C GLY A 135 -12.23 -7.48 11.05
N ARG A 136 -11.80 -8.53 10.34
CA ARG A 136 -11.67 -9.91 10.88
C ARG A 136 -10.24 -10.25 11.29
N THR A 137 -9.29 -9.37 11.00
CA THR A 137 -7.87 -9.60 11.32
C THR A 137 -7.59 -9.15 12.74
N ASP A 138 -6.90 -10.01 13.49
CA ASP A 138 -6.51 -9.71 14.86
C ASP A 138 -5.60 -8.46 14.96
N GLU A 139 -5.82 -7.62 15.97
CA GLU A 139 -5.07 -6.38 16.16
C GLU A 139 -3.56 -6.64 16.30
N ALA A 140 -3.15 -7.73 16.97
CA ALA A 140 -1.76 -8.08 17.12
C ALA A 140 -1.12 -8.49 15.79
N LEU A 141 -1.88 -9.16 14.90
CA LEU A 141 -1.42 -9.46 13.53
C LEU A 141 -1.22 -8.17 12.71
N LEU A 142 -2.15 -7.22 12.79
CA LEU A 142 -2.05 -5.94 12.07
C LEU A 142 -0.89 -5.07 12.56
N ARG A 143 -0.54 -5.17 13.85
CA ARG A 143 0.59 -4.46 14.46
C ARG A 143 1.91 -5.20 14.33
N TRP A 144 1.88 -6.47 13.96
CA TRP A 144 3.08 -7.26 13.79
C TRP A 144 3.96 -6.69 12.68
N ARG A 145 5.26 -6.93 12.77
CA ARG A 145 6.18 -6.47 11.74
C ARG A 145 5.96 -7.23 10.43
N LEU A 146 6.13 -6.56 9.30
CA LEU A 146 6.32 -7.25 8.03
C LEU A 146 7.67 -7.97 8.06
N ARG A 147 7.67 -9.25 7.66
CA ARG A 147 8.87 -10.08 7.59
C ARG A 147 9.30 -10.20 6.16
N SER A 148 10.45 -9.62 5.80
CA SER A 148 10.97 -9.73 4.44
C SER A 148 11.32 -11.19 4.13
N ARG A 149 11.02 -11.62 2.90
CA ARG A 149 11.38 -12.94 2.39
C ARG A 149 12.90 -13.11 2.22
N THR A 150 13.65 -12.02 2.22
CA THR A 150 15.12 -12.01 2.11
C THR A 150 15.84 -11.91 3.46
N GLU A 151 15.11 -11.82 4.58
CA GLU A 151 15.72 -11.80 5.92
C GLU A 151 16.39 -13.14 6.24
N SER A 152 17.64 -13.07 6.70
CA SER A 152 18.36 -14.21 7.24
C SER A 152 17.77 -14.69 8.58
N ALA A 153 18.07 -15.94 8.97
CA ALA A 153 17.59 -16.48 10.25
C ALA A 153 18.04 -15.67 11.48
N PRO A 154 19.31 -15.18 11.58
CA PRO A 154 19.73 -14.33 12.69
C PRO A 154 18.98 -12.99 12.74
N GLU A 155 18.82 -12.31 11.60
CA GLU A 155 18.06 -11.05 11.52
C GLU A 155 16.61 -11.25 11.98
N ARG A 156 16.00 -12.36 11.59
CA ARG A 156 14.63 -12.70 11.98
C ARG A 156 14.47 -12.78 13.50
N VAL A 157 15.39 -13.46 14.19
CA VAL A 157 15.35 -13.59 15.66
C VAL A 157 15.45 -12.22 16.34
N VAL A 158 16.37 -11.37 15.87
CA VAL A 158 16.56 -10.02 16.42
C VAL A 158 15.30 -9.17 16.20
N TYR A 159 14.78 -9.12 14.97
CA TYR A 159 13.62 -8.30 14.64
C TYR A 159 12.33 -8.80 15.29
N ASP A 160 12.14 -10.12 15.43
CA ASP A 160 11.00 -10.69 16.16
C ASP A 160 11.05 -10.31 17.64
N THR A 161 12.23 -10.33 18.26
CA THR A 161 12.41 -9.89 19.66
C THR A 161 12.04 -8.43 19.84
N VAL A 162 12.47 -7.56 18.93
CA VAL A 162 12.11 -6.12 18.93
C VAL A 162 10.60 -5.94 18.76
N ALA A 163 9.96 -6.71 17.87
CA ALA A 163 8.51 -6.65 17.66
C ALA A 163 7.73 -7.06 18.92
N VAL A 164 8.14 -8.12 19.61
CA VAL A 164 7.53 -8.55 20.89
C VAL A 164 7.64 -7.45 21.94
N ALA A 165 8.83 -6.86 22.11
CA ALA A 165 9.03 -5.77 23.07
C ALA A 165 8.14 -4.56 22.76
N ARG A 166 8.05 -4.17 21.48
CA ARG A 166 7.19 -3.07 21.02
C ARG A 166 5.71 -3.35 21.31
N GLU A 167 5.26 -4.57 21.06
CA GLU A 167 3.87 -4.96 21.29
C GLU A 167 3.55 -5.00 22.79
N GLY A 168 4.46 -5.51 23.63
CA GLY A 168 4.33 -5.45 25.09
C GLY A 168 4.18 -4.03 25.62
N ILE A 169 5.00 -3.08 25.15
CA ILE A 169 4.88 -1.65 25.52
C ILE A 169 3.51 -1.08 25.12
N TYR A 170 3.01 -1.46 23.94
CA TYR A 170 1.69 -1.01 23.49
C TYR A 170 0.56 -1.52 24.38
N GLN A 171 0.55 -2.82 24.69
CA GLN A 171 -0.48 -3.41 25.55
C GLN A 171 -0.47 -2.80 26.96
N LEU A 172 0.71 -2.54 27.52
CA LEU A 172 0.84 -1.83 28.80
C LEU A 172 0.25 -0.41 28.74
N ARG A 173 0.53 0.36 27.67
CA ARG A 173 -0.06 1.70 27.50
C ARG A 173 -1.59 1.65 27.36
N LYS A 174 -2.10 0.64 26.65
CA LYS A 174 -3.56 0.43 26.47
C LYS A 174 -4.27 0.10 27.78
N LEU A 175 -3.61 -0.57 28.73
CA LEU A 175 -4.16 -0.90 30.05
C LEU A 175 -4.17 0.29 31.04
N ILE A 176 -3.30 1.27 30.83
CA ILE A 176 -3.13 2.44 31.71
C ILE A 176 -3.92 3.66 31.20
N SER A 177 -4.36 3.63 29.94
CA SER A 177 -5.24 4.61 29.30
C SER A 177 -6.71 4.35 29.62
#